data_AF-A0A6S6SJB0-F1
#
_entry.id   AF-A0A6S6SJB0-F1
#
_cell.length_a   1.000
_cell.length_b   1.000
_cell.length_c   1.000
_cell.angle_alpha   90.00
_cell.angle_beta   90.00
_cell.angle_gamma   90.00
#
_symmetry.space_group_name_H-M   'P 1'
#
loop_
_entity.id
_entity.type
_entity.pdbx_description
1 polymer ?
#
loop_
_entity_poly.entity_id
_entity_poly.type
_entity_poly.pdbx_seq_one_letter_code
_entity_poly.pdbx_strand_id
1 'polypeptide(L)'
;MEEMKLPKFYGLVKIVSIIGAVIGCLAGIFLILESIEFFRYGFIQGIAAISSGSIIILSSLVSLGLILCFLSIVKAQIDTRNMMAQLIKKEAA
;
A
#
# COMPACT_ATOMS: atom_id res chain seq x y z
N MET A 1 -26.90 12.61 16.93
CA MET A 1 -25.82 11.69 16.53
C MET A 1 -24.60 12.53 16.18
N GLU A 2 -23.46 12.22 16.78
CA GLU A 2 -22.19 12.95 16.58
C GLU A 2 -21.52 12.49 15.26
N GLU A 3 -20.92 13.41 14.50
CA GLU A 3 -20.20 13.05 13.27
C GLU A 3 -18.93 12.26 13.60
N MET A 4 -18.80 11.05 13.04
CA MET A 4 -17.60 10.24 13.16
C MET A 4 -16.48 10.87 12.32
N LYS A 5 -15.37 11.20 12.96
CA LYS A 5 -14.17 11.70 12.29
C LYS A 5 -13.32 10.53 11.78
N LEU A 6 -12.57 10.78 10.70
CA LEU A 6 -11.52 9.87 10.24
C LEU A 6 -10.52 9.57 11.38
N PRO A 7 -9.97 8.34 11.44
CA PRO A 7 -9.01 7.99 12.47
C PRO A 7 -7.77 8.88 12.37
N LYS A 8 -7.24 9.34 13.53
CA LYS A 8 -6.14 10.33 13.62
C LYS A 8 -4.92 9.96 12.75
N PHE A 9 -4.66 8.67 12.57
CA PHE A 9 -3.49 8.18 11.85
C PHE A 9 -3.75 7.85 10.36
N TYR A 10 -4.95 8.11 9.83
CA TYR A 10 -5.31 7.78 8.43
C TYR A 10 -4.30 8.34 7.42
N GLY A 11 -4.01 9.64 7.52
CA GLY A 11 -3.05 10.30 6.63
C GLY A 11 -1.63 9.79 6.82
N LEU A 12 -1.24 9.52 8.06
CA LEU A 12 0.10 9.03 8.39
C LEU A 12 0.32 7.61 7.84
N VAL A 13 -0.64 6.70 8.00
CA VAL A 13 -0.58 5.34 7.45
C VAL A 13 -0.46 5.38 5.92
N LYS A 14 -1.21 6.26 5.25
CA LYS A 14 -1.11 6.45 3.79
C LYS A 14 0.28 6.93 3.36
N ILE A 15 0.87 7.89 4.07
CA ILE A 15 2.19 8.42 3.74
C ILE A 15 3.28 7.36 3.99
N VAL A 16 3.22 6.68 5.14
CA VAL A 16 4.19 5.63 5.49
C VAL A 16 4.11 4.46 4.51
N SER A 17 2.91 4.06 4.06
CA SER A 17 2.78 2.98 3.08
C SER A 17 3.37 3.36 1.72
N ILE A 18 3.17 4.60 1.27
CA ILE A 18 3.77 5.11 0.02
C ILE A 18 5.30 5.12 0.14
N ILE A 19 5.84 5.68 1.22
CA ILE A 19 7.29 5.73 1.45
C ILE A 19 7.87 4.31 1.51
N GLY A 20 7.22 3.40 2.24
CA GLY A 20 7.63 2.00 2.34
C GLY A 20 7.65 1.30 0.99
N ALA A 21 6.65 1.53 0.15
CA ALA A 21 6.58 0.96 -1.20
C ALA A 21 7.68 1.50 -2.11
N VAL A 22 8.00 2.80 -2.05
CA VAL A 22 9.11 3.40 -2.80
C VAL A 22 10.44 2.79 -2.38
N ILE A 23 10.68 2.66 -1.07
CA ILE A 23 11.91 2.04 -0.55
C ILE A 23 11.99 0.58 -0.99
N GLY A 24 10.90 -0.19 -0.90
CA GLY A 24 10.85 -1.58 -1.36
C GLY A 24 11.14 -1.72 -2.86
N CYS A 25 10.62 -0.81 -3.70
CA CYS A 25 10.93 -0.80 -5.12
C CYS A 25 12.41 -0.47 -5.39
N LEU A 26 12.98 0.52 -4.69
CA LEU A 26 14.40 0.87 -4.81
C LEU A 26 15.31 -0.28 -4.36
N ALA A 27 14.97 -0.97 -3.27
CA ALA A 27 15.69 -2.15 -2.79
C ALA A 27 15.63 -3.30 -3.81
N GLY A 28 14.47 -3.53 -4.42
CA GLY A 28 14.32 -4.53 -5.50
C GLY A 28 15.18 -4.20 -6.73
N ILE A 29 15.23 -2.92 -7.15
CA ILE A 29 16.09 -2.48 -8.25
C ILE A 29 17.57 -2.68 -7.90
N PHE A 30 17.97 -2.31 -6.68
CA PHE A 30 19.35 -2.49 -6.23
C PHE A 30 19.77 -3.97 -6.24
N LEU A 31 18.89 -4.85 -5.75
CA LEU A 31 19.10 -6.30 -5.84
C LEU A 31 19.24 -6.79 -7.27
N ILE A 32 18.41 -6.31 -8.20
CA ILE A 32 18.52 -6.67 -9.63
C ILE A 32 19.86 -6.22 -10.21
N LEU A 33 20.37 -5.06 -9.81
CA LEU A 33 21.67 -4.56 -10.28
C LEU A 33 22.84 -5.39 -9.75
N GLU A 34 22.86 -5.73 -8.45
CA GLU A 34 23.84 -6.67 -7.91
C GLU A 34 23.70 -8.07 -8.54
N SER A 35 22.48 -8.46 -8.90
CA SER A 35 22.20 -9.75 -9.55
C SER A 35 22.92 -9.95 -10.89
N ILE A 36 23.34 -8.86 -11.54
CA ILE A 36 24.05 -8.92 -12.83
C ILE A 36 25.39 -9.64 -12.68
N GLU A 37 26.08 -9.50 -11.55
CA GLU A 37 27.35 -10.21 -11.32
C GLU A 37 27.16 -11.73 -11.20
N PHE A 38 25.97 -12.18 -10.75
CA PHE A 38 25.64 -13.60 -10.66
C PHE A 38 25.49 -14.28 -12.02
N PHE A 39 25.33 -13.54 -13.12
CA PHE A 39 25.41 -14.12 -14.47
C PHE A 39 26.79 -14.70 -14.78
N ARG A 40 27.85 -14.23 -14.11
CA ARG A 40 29.20 -14.79 -14.26
C ARG A 40 29.30 -16.20 -13.66
N TYR A 41 28.48 -16.53 -12.68
CA TYR A 41 28.44 -17.84 -12.02
C TYR A 41 27.47 -18.82 -12.69
N GLY A 42 26.62 -18.34 -13.60
CA GLY A 42 25.78 -19.16 -14.45
C GLY A 42 24.45 -18.49 -14.79
N PHE A 43 23.91 -18.81 -15.97
CA PHE A 43 22.67 -18.21 -16.48
C PHE A 43 21.46 -18.45 -15.55
N ILE A 44 21.34 -19.65 -14.97
CA ILE A 44 20.25 -20.01 -14.06
C ILE A 44 20.33 -19.21 -12.75
N GLN A 45 21.54 -19.00 -12.22
CA GLN A 45 21.73 -18.20 -11.01
C GLN A 45 21.42 -16.72 -11.26
N GLY A 46 21.84 -16.18 -12.41
CA GLY A 46 21.51 -14.82 -12.81
C GLY A 46 20.00 -14.58 -12.91
N ILE A 47 19.25 -15.50 -13.54
CA ILE A 47 17.79 -15.39 -13.63
C ILE A 47 17.12 -15.52 -12.26
N ALA A 48 17.58 -16.46 -11.42
CA ALA A 48 17.03 -16.63 -10.06
C ALA A 48 17.25 -15.37 -9.19
N ALA A 49 18.38 -14.70 -9.35
CA ALA A 49 18.68 -13.47 -8.63
C ALA A 49 17.79 -12.30 -9.13
N ILE A 50 17.64 -12.12 -10.44
CA ILE A 50 16.73 -11.10 -11.01
C ILE A 50 15.27 -11.34 -10.59
N SER A 51 14.81 -12.59 -10.61
CA SER A 51 13.43 -12.92 -10.25
C SER A 51 13.16 -12.61 -8.79
N SER A 52 14.12 -12.83 -7.88
CA SER A 52 14.00 -12.45 -6.47
C SER A 52 13.80 -10.94 -6.27
N GLY A 53 14.58 -10.10 -6.98
CA GLY A 53 14.42 -8.65 -6.93
C GLY A 53 13.09 -8.19 -7.53
N SER A 54 12.63 -8.86 -8.59
CA SER A 54 11.33 -8.59 -9.22
C SER A 54 10.15 -8.91 -8.29
N ILE A 55 10.24 -10.01 -7.52
CA ILE A 55 9.24 -10.39 -6.52
C ILE A 55 9.15 -9.35 -5.40
N ILE A 56 10.27 -8.76 -4.98
CA ILE A 56 10.29 -7.69 -3.97
C ILE A 56 9.57 -6.44 -4.47
N ILE A 57 9.77 -6.05 -5.72
CA ILE A 57 9.05 -4.92 -6.34
C ILE A 57 7.54 -5.21 -6.39
N LEU A 58 7.15 -6.38 -6.90
CA LEU A 58 5.75 -6.77 -7.03
C LEU A 58 5.05 -6.85 -5.66
N SER A 59 5.67 -7.48 -4.68
CA SER A 59 5.12 -7.59 -3.33
C SER A 59 4.97 -6.22 -2.67
N SER A 60 5.94 -5.32 -2.84
CA SER A 60 5.85 -3.94 -2.33
C SER A 60 4.67 -3.15 -2.92
N LEU A 61 4.43 -3.29 -4.23
CA LEU A 61 3.30 -2.66 -4.91
C LEU A 61 1.96 -3.28 -4.49
N VAL A 62 1.90 -4.61 -4.34
CA VAL A 62 0.70 -5.31 -3.87
C VAL A 62 0.35 -4.89 -2.45
N SER A 63 1.33 -4.84 -1.54
CA SER A 63 1.11 -4.38 -0.16
C SER A 63 0.61 -2.94 -0.10
N LEU A 64 1.15 -2.04 -0.93
CA LEU A 64 0.63 -0.68 -1.05
C LEU A 64 -0.84 -0.67 -1.49
N GLY A 65 -1.17 -1.43 -2.53
CA GLY A 65 -2.53 -1.56 -3.04
C GLY A 65 -3.51 -2.05 -1.97
N LEU A 66 -3.12 -3.07 -1.20
CA LEU A 66 -3.93 -3.60 -0.11
C LEU A 66 -4.16 -2.58 1.00
N ILE A 67 -3.13 -1.84 1.42
CA ILE A 67 -3.25 -0.82 2.47
C ILE A 67 -4.17 0.33 2.01
N LEU A 68 -3.99 0.80 0.77
CA LEU A 68 -4.85 1.85 0.22
C LEU A 68 -6.30 1.39 0.05
N CYS A 69 -6.52 0.14 -0.36
CA CYS A 69 -7.85 -0.46 -0.45
C CYS A 69 -8.53 -0.50 0.93
N PHE A 70 -7.82 -0.99 1.96
CA PHE A 70 -8.32 -1.03 3.33
C PHE A 70 -8.68 0.38 3.85
N LEU A 71 -7.80 1.36 3.67
CA LEU A 71 -8.07 2.75 4.04
C LEU A 71 -9.32 3.30 3.32
N SER A 72 -9.52 2.94 2.05
CA SER A 72 -10.68 3.38 1.28
C SER A 72 -11.99 2.78 1.83
N ILE A 73 -11.97 1.50 2.22
CA ILE A 73 -13.12 0.83 2.85
C ILE A 73 -13.50 1.52 4.17
N VAL A 74 -12.51 1.76 5.05
CA VAL A 74 -12.76 2.41 6.35
C VAL A 74 -13.34 3.81 6.15
N LYS A 75 -12.80 4.58 5.19
CA LYS A 75 -13.35 5.90 4.87
C LYS A 75 -14.80 5.81 4.39
N ALA A 76 -15.10 4.88 3.48
CA ALA A 76 -16.47 4.70 2.96
C ALA A 76 -17.47 4.32 4.06
N GLN A 77 -17.07 3.48 5.03
CA GLN A 77 -17.91 3.12 6.17
C GLN A 77 -18.22 4.34 7.05
N ILE A 78 -17.23 5.20 7.32
CA ILE A 78 -17.41 6.42 8.10
C ILE A 78 -18.33 7.40 7.36
N ASP A 79 -18.08 7.63 6.07
CA ASP A 79 -18.87 8.55 5.24
C ASP A 79 -20.34 8.09 5.18
N THR A 80 -20.59 6.78 5.02
CA THR A 80 -21.95 6.21 5.01
C THR A 80 -22.66 6.44 6.34
N ARG A 81 -21.98 6.23 7.48
CA ARG A 81 -22.58 6.44 8.80
C ARG A 81 -22.88 7.93 9.06
N ASN A 82 -22.01 8.83 8.63
CA ASN A 82 -22.23 10.27 8.76
C ASN A 82 -23.40 10.74 7.89
N MET A 83 -23.50 10.26 6.64
CA MET A 83 -24.65 10.58 5.77
C MET A 83 -25.97 10.09 6.37
N MET A 84 -26.02 8.86 6.90
CA MET A 84 -27.21 8.33 7.56
C MET A 84 -27.60 9.15 8.80
N ALA A 85 -26.63 9.57 9.61
CA ALA A 85 -26.88 10.42 10.77
C ALA A 85 -27.44 11.80 10.37
N GLN A 86 -26.95 12.38 9.28
CA GLN A 86 -27.46 13.65 8.72
C GLN A 86 -28.88 13.52 8.17
N LEU A 87 -29.18 12.42 7.45
CA LEU A 87 -30.52 12.15 6.94
C LEU A 87 -31.55 12.00 8.06
N ILE A 88 -31.24 11.23 9.11
CA ILE A 88 -32.11 11.06 10.27
C ILE A 88 -32.34 12.39 11.00
N LYS A 89 -31.29 13.22 11.13
CA LYS A 89 -31.41 14.56 11.73
C LYS A 89 -32.30 15.48 10.90
N LYS A 90 -32.30 15.33 9.58
CA LYS A 90 -33.13 16.11 8.65
C LYS A 90 -34.60 15.68 8.65
N GLU A 91 -34.90 14.40 8.85
CA GLU A 91 -36.28 13.91 8.99
C GLU A 91 -36.89 14.20 10.37
N ALA A 92 -36.06 14.38 11.39
CA ALA A 92 -36.49 14.69 12.76
C ALA A 92 -36.64 16.21 13.03
N ALA A 93 -36.44 17.07 12.02
CA ALA A 93 -36.55 18.52 12.09
C ALA A 93 -37.68 19.01 11.18
#